data_AF-A0A239N003-F1
#
_entry.id   AF-A0A239N003-F1
#
_cell.length_a   1.000
_cell.length_b   1.000
_cell.length_c   1.000
_cell.angle_alpha   90.00
_cell.angle_beta   90.00
_cell.angle_gamma   90.00
#
_symmetry.space_group_name_H-M   'P 1'
#
loop_
_entity.id
_entity.type
_entity.pdbx_description
1 polymer ?
#
loop_
_entity_poly.entity_id
_entity_poly.type
_entity_poly.pdbx_seq_one_letter_code
_entity_poly.pdbx_strand_id
1 'polypeptide(L)'
;MANPVEGKQVLMRIVVDLNRCEGYAQCAFLAPDVFTMHGEEALMYTPHADDAQREHVVRAAAACPVQAILVDQWADQRADEPTVAREADVHVG
;
A
#
# COMPACT_ATOMS: atom_id res chain seq x y z
N MET A 1 -12.97 -24.24 19.95
CA MET A 1 -13.61 -23.64 18.75
C MET A 1 -12.54 -22.78 18.09
N ALA A 2 -11.62 -23.41 17.35
CA ALA A 2 -10.62 -22.70 16.57
C ALA A 2 -11.26 -22.37 15.22
N ASN A 3 -11.28 -21.10 14.85
CA ASN A 3 -11.84 -20.67 13.56
C ASN A 3 -10.68 -20.56 12.55
N PRO A 4 -10.61 -21.44 11.53
CA PRO A 4 -9.55 -21.42 10.55
C PRO A 4 -9.94 -20.46 9.42
N VAL A 5 -9.41 -19.24 9.43
CA VAL A 5 -9.30 -18.44 8.20
C VAL A 5 -7.99 -18.82 7.52
N GLU A 6 -8.00 -20.00 6.90
CA GLU A 6 -6.92 -20.52 6.07
C GLU A 6 -6.63 -19.56 4.89
N GLY A 7 -5.46 -18.91 4.91
CA GLY A 7 -4.63 -18.63 3.73
C GLY A 7 -5.05 -17.59 2.70
N LYS A 8 -6.21 -16.94 2.79
CA LYS A 8 -6.60 -15.90 1.80
C LYS A 8 -6.14 -14.51 2.25
N GLN A 9 -4.91 -14.15 1.94
CA GLN A 9 -4.43 -12.79 2.20
C GLN A 9 -5.12 -11.82 1.24
N VAL A 10 -5.92 -10.91 1.78
CA VAL A 10 -6.47 -9.79 1.00
C VAL A 10 -5.37 -8.73 0.93
N LEU A 11 -4.90 -8.45 -0.28
CA LEU A 11 -3.92 -7.41 -0.54
C LEU A 11 -4.65 -6.22 -1.17
N MET A 12 -4.38 -5.04 -0.64
CA MET A 12 -4.81 -3.78 -1.24
C MET A 12 -3.76 -3.27 -2.20
N ARG A 13 -4.18 -2.91 -3.40
CA ARG A 13 -3.37 -2.15 -4.34
C ARG A 13 -3.73 -0.68 -4.22
N ILE A 14 -2.73 0.15 -3.97
CA ILE A 14 -2.87 1.59 -3.81
C ILE A 14 -2.19 2.27 -4.99
N VAL A 15 -2.90 3.22 -5.59
CA VAL A 15 -2.36 4.09 -6.63
C VAL A 15 -2.66 5.52 -6.23
N VAL A 16 -1.63 6.36 -6.17
CA VAL A 16 -1.79 7.78 -5.90
C VAL A 16 -1.44 8.57 -7.16
N ASP A 17 -2.38 9.39 -7.62
CA ASP A 17 -2.12 10.39 -8.64
C ASP A 17 -1.38 11.57 -8.02
N LEU A 18 -0.05 11.52 -8.08
CA LEU A 18 0.82 12.56 -7.54
C LEU A 18 0.68 13.90 -8.29
N ASN A 19 0.14 13.93 -9.51
CA ASN A 19 -0.12 15.19 -10.21
C ASN A 19 -1.36 15.92 -9.67
N ARG A 20 -2.27 15.20 -8.99
CA ARG A 20 -3.44 15.77 -8.30
C ARG A 20 -3.20 15.95 -6.82
N CYS A 21 -2.09 15.45 -6.28
CA CYS A 21 -1.79 15.51 -4.86
C CYS A 21 -1.26 16.91 -4.50
N GLU A 22 -2.03 17.65 -3.72
CA GLU A 22 -1.70 19.02 -3.28
C GLU A 22 -1.02 19.06 -1.88
N GLY A 23 -0.53 17.93 -1.37
CA GLY A 23 0.25 17.93 -0.11
C GLY A 23 -0.53 18.13 1.20
N TYR A 24 -1.86 17.96 1.24
CA TYR A 24 -2.68 18.14 2.47
C TYR A 24 -2.33 17.21 3.65
N ALA A 25 -1.48 16.20 3.45
CA ALA A 25 -0.97 15.28 4.47
C ALA A 25 -2.01 14.46 5.28
N GLN A 26 -3.31 14.54 4.97
CA GLN A 26 -4.36 13.82 5.71
C GLN A 26 -4.22 12.29 5.62
N CYS A 27 -3.76 11.79 4.47
CA CYS A 27 -3.48 10.36 4.30
C CYS A 27 -2.34 9.87 5.21
N ALA A 28 -1.27 10.65 5.33
CA ALA A 28 -0.13 10.33 6.20
C ALA A 28 -0.48 10.38 7.70
N PHE A 29 -1.47 11.19 8.09
CA PHE A 29 -1.98 11.18 9.46
C PHE A 29 -2.84 9.95 9.77
N LEU A 30 -3.69 9.53 8.82
CA LEU A 30 -4.64 8.43 9.02
C LEU A 30 -4.03 7.03 8.83
N ALA A 31 -2.98 6.93 8.01
CA ALA A 31 -2.31 5.69 7.65
C ALA A 31 -0.79 5.91 7.51
N PRO A 32 -0.08 6.26 8.60
CA PRO A 32 1.34 6.61 8.56
C PRO A 32 2.25 5.45 8.11
N ASP A 33 1.82 4.20 8.32
CA ASP A 33 2.54 3.00 7.89
C ASP A 33 2.53 2.82 6.36
N VAL A 34 1.59 3.49 5.67
CA VAL A 34 1.36 3.34 4.23
C VAL A 34 1.67 4.62 3.47
N PHE A 35 1.45 5.78 4.08
CA PHE A 35 1.66 7.10 3.49
C PHE A 35 2.59 7.93 4.37
N THR A 36 3.63 8.51 3.78
CA THR A 36 4.60 9.34 4.50
C THR A 36 4.86 10.61 3.71
N MET A 37 4.73 11.76 4.37
CA MET A 37 5.15 13.03 3.79
C MET A 37 6.66 13.19 3.92
N HIS A 38 7.32 13.60 2.84
CA HIS A 38 8.71 13.98 2.82
C HIS A 38 8.81 15.49 2.55
N GLY A 39 9.16 16.26 3.58
CA GLY A 39 9.08 17.72 3.52
C GLY A 39 7.63 18.19 3.53
N GLU A 40 7.35 19.29 2.82
CA GLU A 40 6.04 19.95 2.88
C GLU A 40 5.05 19.44 1.80
N GLU A 41 5.54 18.96 0.65
CA GLU A 41 4.67 18.69 -0.52
C GLU A 41 4.82 17.27 -1.09
N ALA A 42 5.94 16.58 -0.85
CA ALA A 42 6.17 15.27 -1.47
C ALA A 42 5.54 14.15 -0.66
N LEU A 43 4.67 13.37 -1.29
CA LEU A 43 4.06 12.18 -0.69
C LEU A 43 4.78 10.91 -1.18
N MET A 44 5.22 10.08 -0.23
CA MET A 44 5.68 8.71 -0.45
C MET A 44 4.60 7.73 0.02
N TYR A 45 4.47 6.58 -0.66
CA TYR A 45 3.49 5.58 -0.28
C TYR A 45 3.90 4.16 -0.67
N THR A 46 3.35 3.17 0.04
CA THR A 46 3.50 1.75 -0.29
C THR A 46 2.37 1.32 -1.25
N PRO A 47 2.67 0.85 -2.48
CA PRO A 47 1.64 0.46 -3.45
C PRO A 47 0.83 -0.78 -3.08
N HIS A 48 1.31 -1.54 -2.09
CA HIS A 48 0.71 -2.79 -1.64
C HIS A 48 0.57 -2.77 -0.11
N ALA A 49 -0.66 -2.88 0.38
CA ALA A 49 -0.95 -2.95 1.81
C ALA A 49 -1.69 -4.24 2.14
N ASP A 50 -1.51 -4.74 3.36
CA ASP A 50 -2.21 -5.92 3.85
C ASP A 50 -3.64 -5.59 4.32
N ASP A 51 -4.40 -6.63 4.65
CA ASP A 51 -5.76 -6.46 5.19
C ASP A 51 -5.77 -5.76 6.56
N ALA A 52 -4.66 -5.82 7.32
CA ALA A 52 -4.57 -5.13 8.60
C ALA A 52 -4.58 -3.59 8.44
N GLN A 53 -4.00 -3.08 7.35
CA GLN A 53 -4.02 -1.65 7.03
C GLN A 53 -5.26 -1.23 6.23
N ARG A 54 -6.17 -2.15 5.91
CA ARG A 54 -7.34 -1.90 5.05
C ARG A 54 -8.18 -0.72 5.50
N GLU A 55 -8.59 -0.71 6.77
CA GLU A 55 -9.43 0.37 7.29
C GLU A 55 -8.70 1.72 7.22
N HIS A 56 -7.41 1.74 7.57
CA HIS A 56 -6.58 2.94 7.54
C HIS A 56 -6.46 3.50 6.13
N VAL A 57 -6.17 2.65 5.15
CA VAL A 57 -6.02 3.01 3.74
C VAL A 57 -7.34 3.54 3.15
N VAL A 58 -8.46 2.89 3.43
CA VAL A 58 -9.78 3.33 2.94
C VAL A 58 -10.16 4.69 3.55
N ARG A 59 -9.91 4.90 4.85
CA ARG A 59 -10.15 6.19 5.49
C ARG A 59 -9.23 7.28 4.94
N ALA A 60 -7.95 6.98 4.72
CA ALA A 60 -7.00 7.90 4.11
C ALA A 60 -7.43 8.32 2.69
N ALA A 61 -7.91 7.38 1.88
CA ALA A 61 -8.44 7.67 0.55
C ALA A 61 -9.69 8.57 0.61
N ALA A 62 -10.62 8.28 1.52
CA ALA A 62 -11.83 9.08 1.71
C ALA A 62 -11.56 10.50 2.25
N ALA A 63 -10.48 10.68 3.02
CA ALA A 63 -10.07 11.98 3.53
C ALA A 63 -9.47 12.88 2.44
N CYS A 64 -8.89 12.31 1.37
CA CYS A 64 -8.24 13.09 0.33
C CYS A 64 -9.19 14.10 -0.34
N PRO A 65 -9.03 15.43 -0.12
CA PRO A 65 -9.99 16.44 -0.61
C PRO A 65 -10.09 16.49 -2.13
N VAL A 66 -8.96 16.18 -2.79
CA VAL A 66 -8.79 16.18 -4.24
C VAL A 66 -8.97 14.80 -4.85
N GLN A 67 -9.33 13.77 -4.06
CA GLN A 67 -9.57 12.41 -4.51
C GLN A 67 -8.44 11.83 -5.38
N ALA A 68 -7.19 12.01 -4.94
CA ALA A 68 -5.99 11.56 -5.64
C ALA A 68 -5.63 10.09 -5.36
N ILE A 69 -6.25 9.46 -4.36
CA ILE A 69 -5.92 8.09 -3.92
C ILE A 69 -6.96 7.10 -4.44
N LEU A 70 -6.50 6.08 -5.16
CA LEU A 70 -7.28 4.96 -5.65
C LEU A 70 -6.85 3.69 -4.90
N VAL A 71 -7.83 2.92 -4.46
CA VAL A 71 -7.62 1.67 -3.71
C VAL A 71 -8.40 0.57 -4.40
N ASP A 72 -7.70 -0.51 -4.76
CA ASP A 72 -8.30 -1.72 -5.30
C ASP A 72 -8.02 -2.89 -4.35
N GLN A 73 -8.99 -3.79 -4.20
CA GLN A 73 -8.89 -4.94 -3.30
C GLN A 73 -8.75 -6.22 -4.13
N TRP A 74 -7.64 -6.92 -3.96
CA TRP A 74 -7.42 -8.20 -4.62
C TRP A 74 -7.20 -9.30 -3.58
N ALA A 75 -7.88 -10.43 -3.73
CA ALA A 75 -7.56 -11.61 -2.95
C ALA A 75 -6.29 -12.23 -3.55
N ASP A 76 -5.15 -12.07 -2.90
CA ASP A 76 -3.93 -12.69 -3.38
C ASP A 76 -3.94 -14.18 -3.04
N GLN A 77 -3.80 -15.01 -4.07
CA GLN A 77 -3.67 -16.46 -3.94
C GLN A 77 -2.20 -16.91 -4.03
N ARG A 78 -1.24 -15.97 -4.16
CA ARG A 78 0.20 -16.24 -4.28
C ARG A 78 0.99 -16.21 -2.98
N ALA A 79 0.35 -16.09 -1.81
CA ALA A 79 1.03 -16.11 -0.52
C ALA A 79 1.76 -17.45 -0.20
N ASP A 80 1.71 -18.45 -1.09
CA ASP A 80 2.48 -19.70 -1.03
C ASP A 80 3.81 -19.65 -1.82
N GLU A 81 4.10 -18.58 -2.57
CA GLU A 81 5.36 -18.48 -3.34
C GLU A 81 6.36 -17.54 -2.64
N PRO A 82 7.52 -18.03 -2.15
CA PRO A 82 8.55 -17.18 -1.61
C PRO A 82 9.13 -16.34 -2.75
N THR A 83 8.99 -15.01 -2.67
CA THR A 83 9.66 -14.04 -3.54
C THR A 83 11.16 -14.28 -3.49
N VAL A 84 11.67 -15.07 -4.43
CA VAL A 84 13.11 -15.33 -4.60
C VAL A 84 13.75 -14.01 -5.00
N ALA A 85 14.47 -13.41 -4.06
CA ALA A 85 15.53 -12.46 -4.35
C ALA A 85 16.51 -13.11 -5.33
N ARG A 86 16.47 -12.71 -6.60
CA ARG A 86 17.52 -13.02 -7.57
C ARG A 86 18.34 -11.77 -7.79
N GLU A 87 19.20 -11.49 -6.82
CA GLU A 87 20.46 -10.75 -7.04
C GLU A 87 21.63 -11.73 -6.93
N ALA A 88 22.68 -11.43 -7.70
CA ALA A 88 23.95 -12.15 -7.88
C ALA A 88 23.98 -13.29 -8.92
N ASP A 89 24.10 -12.93 -10.21
CA ASP A 89 25.10 -13.56 -11.10
C ASP A 89 25.37 -12.64 -12.32
N VAL A 90 26.32 -11.71 -12.19
CA VAL A 90 27.12 -11.23 -13.32
C VAL A 90 28.57 -11.21 -12.84
N HIS A 91 29.20 -12.37 -12.97
CA HIS A 91 30.65 -12.52 -12.99
C HIS A 91 31.07 -12.80 -14.43
N VAL A 92 31.56 -11.78 -15.13
CA VAL A 92 32.35 -11.88 -16.36
C VAL A 92 33.24 -10.63 -16.37
N GLY A 93 34.57 -10.66 -16.46
CA GLY A 93 35.58 -11.69 -16.64
C GLY A 93 36.90 -10.94 -16.80
#